data_AF-A0AAJ2YBL9-F1
#
_entry.id   AF-A0AAJ2YBL9-F1
#
_cell.length_a   1.000
_cell.length_b   1.000
_cell.length_c   1.000
_cell.angle_alpha   90.00
_cell.angle_beta   90.00
_cell.angle_gamma   90.00
#
_symmetry.space_group_name_H-M   'P 1'
#
loop_
_entity.id
_entity.type
_entity.pdbx_description
1 polymer ?
#
loop_
_entity_poly.entity_id
_entity_poly.type
_entity_poly.pdbx_seq_one_letter_code
_entity_poly.pdbx_strand_id
1 'polypeptide(L)'
;AASSASSAASSATAAGNSAKAAKTSETNARSSETAAAQNASAAADSETAAETSANAAATKATEAADSAAEAERSKSTAESAATRAETAAKRAEDIASAVGLEDASTTKKGIVQLSSAANSTSEAFAATPKAVKIVMDETKTKAPLDSPAFTGTPTTPTPPDDAVGLEMANAAFVRKLLAALVDSSPEALDTLNELAAALGNDPEFSTTVINALAGKQPLNDLLTAI
;
A
#
# COMPACT_ATOMS: atom_id res chain seq x y z
N ALA A 1 14.96 146.27 13.79
CA ALA A 1 13.69 145.71 14.29
C ALA A 1 13.00 144.81 13.25
N ALA A 2 12.77 145.26 12.01
CA ALA A 2 12.11 144.44 10.98
C ALA A 2 12.97 143.24 10.48
N SER A 3 14.26 143.45 10.24
CA SER A 3 15.21 142.41 9.79
C SER A 3 15.45 141.30 10.83
N SER A 4 15.32 141.61 12.12
CA SER A 4 15.44 140.65 13.21
C SER A 4 14.20 139.76 13.35
N ALA A 5 13.00 140.29 13.04
CA ALA A 5 11.75 139.54 13.09
C ALA A 5 11.63 138.53 11.94
N SER A 6 12.06 138.90 10.73
CA SER A 6 12.11 137.98 9.58
C SER A 6 13.10 136.83 9.80
N SER A 7 14.27 137.10 10.39
CA SER A 7 15.25 136.08 10.74
C SER A 7 14.73 135.11 11.79
N ALA A 8 13.97 135.60 12.77
CA ALA A 8 13.33 134.78 13.79
C ALA A 8 12.23 133.87 13.20
N ALA A 9 11.42 134.36 12.26
CA ALA A 9 10.39 133.55 11.59
C ALA A 9 10.99 132.45 10.70
N SER A 10 12.05 132.76 9.95
CA SER A 10 12.81 131.78 9.16
C SER A 10 13.46 130.73 10.06
N SER A 11 14.03 131.15 11.20
CA SER A 11 14.61 130.26 12.21
C SER A 11 13.56 129.31 12.81
N ALA A 12 12.38 129.81 13.16
CA ALA A 12 11.29 128.99 13.69
C ALA A 12 10.79 127.94 12.67
N THR A 13 10.69 128.32 11.39
CA THR A 13 10.32 127.39 10.30
C THR A 13 11.38 126.32 10.10
N ALA A 14 12.66 126.69 10.11
CA ALA A 14 13.77 125.75 10.02
C ALA A 14 13.79 124.76 11.20
N ALA A 15 13.53 125.24 12.42
CA ALA A 15 13.42 124.39 13.61
C ALA A 15 12.24 123.40 13.51
N GLY A 16 11.09 123.85 13.02
CA GLY A 16 9.92 122.99 12.78
C GLY A 16 10.18 121.90 11.73
N ASN A 17 10.86 122.25 10.64
CA ASN A 17 11.28 121.29 9.61
C ASN A 17 12.28 120.26 10.16
N SER A 18 13.28 120.71 10.93
CA SER A 18 14.23 119.81 11.59
C SER A 18 13.56 118.85 12.57
N ALA A 19 12.60 119.32 13.37
CA ALA A 19 11.86 118.46 14.29
C ALA A 19 11.04 117.39 13.55
N LYS A 20 10.46 117.74 12.39
CA LYS A 20 9.72 116.81 11.53
C LYS A 20 10.65 115.76 10.90
N ALA A 21 11.79 116.20 10.38
CA ALA A 21 12.83 115.32 9.85
C ALA A 21 13.37 114.36 10.93
N ALA A 22 13.58 114.85 12.16
CA ALA A 22 13.99 114.02 13.29
C ALA A 22 12.96 112.94 13.62
N LYS A 23 11.66 113.27 13.68
CA LYS A 23 10.58 112.28 13.86
C LYS A 23 10.53 111.25 12.73
N THR A 24 10.69 111.67 11.48
CA THR A 24 10.78 110.74 10.35
C THR A 24 11.97 109.81 10.51
N SER A 25 13.12 110.33 10.89
CA SER A 25 14.34 109.54 11.14
C SER A 25 14.12 108.53 12.29
N GLU A 26 13.51 108.95 13.39
CA GLU A 26 13.15 108.07 14.52
C GLU A 26 12.20 106.94 14.07
N THR A 27 11.21 107.26 13.24
CA THR A 27 10.26 106.28 12.69
C THR A 27 10.97 105.28 11.77
N ASN A 28 11.87 105.76 10.91
CA ASN A 28 12.68 104.90 10.04
C ASN A 28 13.61 104.00 10.86
N ALA A 29 14.24 104.52 11.92
CA ALA A 29 15.09 103.75 12.81
C ALA A 29 14.30 102.61 13.50
N ARG A 30 13.12 102.90 14.05
CA ARG A 30 12.23 101.88 14.64
C ARG A 30 11.78 100.82 13.62
N SER A 31 11.51 101.24 12.39
CA SER A 31 11.12 100.33 11.31
C SER A 31 12.27 99.38 10.94
N SER A 32 13.50 99.92 10.85
CA SER A 32 14.71 99.12 10.62
C SER A 32 15.02 98.18 11.78
N GLU A 33 14.84 98.61 13.03
CA GLU A 33 14.99 97.75 14.22
C GLU A 33 14.00 96.59 14.19
N THR A 34 12.74 96.87 13.83
CA THR A 34 11.71 95.83 13.66
C THR A 34 12.07 94.85 12.55
N ALA A 35 12.53 95.33 11.39
CA ALA A 35 12.96 94.48 10.28
C ALA A 35 14.17 93.61 10.65
N ALA A 36 15.13 94.15 11.42
CA ALA A 36 16.27 93.39 11.92
C ALA A 36 15.84 92.28 12.88
N ALA A 37 14.92 92.57 13.81
CA ALA A 37 14.37 91.57 14.72
C ALA A 37 13.60 90.46 13.97
N GLN A 38 12.80 90.81 12.97
CA GLN A 38 12.11 89.84 12.12
C GLN A 38 13.08 88.95 11.34
N ASN A 39 14.11 89.53 10.74
CA ASN A 39 15.14 88.77 10.03
C ASN A 39 15.91 87.81 10.94
N ALA A 40 16.20 88.24 12.18
CA ALA A 40 16.84 87.37 13.17
C ALA A 40 15.95 86.18 13.55
N SER A 41 14.64 86.41 13.75
CA SER A 41 13.67 85.33 14.01
C SER A 41 13.61 84.35 12.83
N ALA A 42 13.49 84.87 11.60
CA ALA A 42 13.42 84.02 10.40
C ALA A 42 14.70 83.19 10.18
N ALA A 43 15.87 83.73 10.56
CA ALA A 43 17.13 83.00 10.53
C ALA A 43 17.15 81.86 11.56
N ALA A 44 16.69 82.10 12.79
CA ALA A 44 16.59 81.08 13.83
C ALA A 44 15.58 79.97 13.48
N ASP A 45 14.44 80.34 12.88
CA ASP A 45 13.45 79.37 12.37
C ASP A 45 14.04 78.52 11.25
N SER A 46 14.84 79.12 10.36
CA SER A 46 15.52 78.42 9.27
C SER A 46 16.59 77.46 9.77
N GLU A 47 17.35 77.85 10.80
CA GLU A 47 18.33 76.99 11.49
C GLU A 47 17.63 75.77 12.10
N THR A 48 16.54 75.99 12.82
CA THR A 48 15.73 74.92 13.42
C THR A 48 15.17 73.96 12.36
N ALA A 49 14.69 74.50 11.23
CA ALA A 49 14.18 73.69 10.12
C ALA A 49 15.29 72.85 9.45
N ALA A 50 16.48 73.41 9.31
CA ALA A 50 17.65 72.71 8.77
C ALA A 50 18.10 71.58 9.71
N GLU A 51 18.18 71.84 11.03
CA GLU A 51 18.49 70.81 12.03
C GLU A 51 17.48 69.67 12.03
N THR A 52 16.19 70.00 11.98
CA THR A 52 15.10 69.00 11.91
C THR A 52 15.22 68.14 10.65
N SER A 53 15.53 68.77 9.51
CA SER A 53 15.70 68.08 8.23
C SER A 53 16.94 67.18 8.23
N ALA A 54 18.04 67.64 8.83
CA ALA A 54 19.26 66.85 8.98
C ALA A 54 19.04 65.62 9.87
N ASN A 55 18.32 65.79 10.98
CA ASN A 55 17.96 64.69 11.88
C ASN A 55 17.04 63.67 11.18
N ALA A 56 16.04 64.14 10.42
CA ALA A 56 15.17 63.27 9.64
C ALA A 56 15.95 62.46 8.59
N ALA A 57 16.90 63.09 7.90
CA ALA A 57 17.77 62.41 6.94
C ALA A 57 18.67 61.36 7.62
N ALA A 58 19.22 61.68 8.79
CA ALA A 58 20.01 60.74 9.58
C ALA A 58 19.18 59.51 10.01
N THR A 59 17.96 59.71 10.51
CA THR A 59 17.05 58.60 10.84
C THR A 59 16.73 57.74 9.62
N LYS A 60 16.44 58.36 8.47
CA LYS A 60 16.18 57.63 7.22
C LYS A 60 17.38 56.82 6.73
N ALA A 61 18.59 57.32 6.93
CA ALA A 61 19.81 56.59 6.60
C ALA A 61 19.98 55.34 7.47
N THR A 62 19.67 55.43 8.77
CA THR A 62 19.67 54.28 9.68
C THR A 62 18.61 53.25 9.30
N GLU A 63 17.37 53.68 9.05
CA GLU A 63 16.28 52.79 8.62
C GLU A 63 16.62 52.06 7.31
N ALA A 64 17.27 52.74 6.37
CA ALA A 64 17.72 52.15 5.11
C ALA A 64 18.83 51.11 5.33
N ALA A 65 19.77 51.38 6.23
CA ALA A 65 20.83 50.44 6.58
C ALA A 65 20.26 49.17 7.26
N ASP A 66 19.31 49.33 8.18
CA ASP A 66 18.63 48.22 8.84
C ASP A 66 17.84 47.36 7.83
N SER A 67 17.13 48.02 6.91
CA SER A 67 16.39 47.34 5.84
C SER A 67 17.31 46.56 4.90
N ALA A 68 18.50 47.09 4.59
CA ALA A 68 19.49 46.39 3.78
C ALA A 68 20.03 45.15 4.50
N ALA A 69 20.34 45.25 5.80
CA ALA A 69 20.78 44.12 6.60
C ALA A 69 19.72 43.01 6.70
N GLU A 70 18.44 43.38 6.78
CA GLU A 70 17.35 42.39 6.79
C GLU A 70 17.15 41.70 5.45
N ALA A 71 17.33 42.42 4.34
CA ALA A 71 17.32 41.84 3.00
C ALA A 71 18.47 40.82 2.82
N GLU A 72 19.66 41.10 3.34
CA GLU A 72 20.79 40.16 3.32
C GLU A 72 20.51 38.89 4.14
N ARG A 73 19.94 39.02 5.34
CA ARG A 73 19.52 37.86 6.14
C ARG A 73 18.45 37.03 5.44
N SER A 74 17.48 37.69 4.82
CA SER A 74 16.42 37.04 4.05
C SER A 74 16.98 36.27 2.86
N LYS A 75 17.95 36.87 2.14
CA LYS A 75 18.67 36.20 1.05
C LYS A 75 19.41 34.95 1.53
N SER A 76 20.19 35.05 2.61
CA SER A 76 20.92 33.90 3.17
C SER A 76 19.99 32.76 3.62
N THR A 77 18.84 33.12 4.18
CA THR A 77 17.80 32.16 4.57
C THR A 77 17.20 31.44 3.36
N ALA A 78 16.90 32.19 2.29
CA ALA A 78 16.36 31.64 1.05
C ALA A 78 17.37 30.71 0.36
N GLU A 79 18.65 31.10 0.28
CA GLU A 79 19.72 30.25 -0.26
C GLU A 79 19.86 28.95 0.54
N SER A 80 19.82 29.03 1.87
CA SER A 80 19.85 27.84 2.73
C SER A 80 18.64 26.93 2.53
N ALA A 81 17.45 27.50 2.29
CA ALA A 81 16.24 26.74 2.02
C ALA A 81 16.30 26.06 0.65
N ALA A 82 16.83 26.73 -0.38
CA ALA A 82 17.03 26.16 -1.71
C ALA A 82 17.97 24.95 -1.67
N THR A 83 19.13 25.07 -1.03
CA THR A 83 20.09 23.96 -0.88
C THR A 83 19.49 22.77 -0.14
N ARG A 84 18.68 23.02 0.90
CA ARG A 84 17.97 21.94 1.62
C ARG A 84 16.93 21.27 0.74
N ALA A 85 16.20 22.02 -0.09
CA ALA A 85 15.23 21.47 -1.02
C ALA A 85 15.90 20.61 -2.10
N GLU A 86 17.01 21.06 -2.68
CA GLU A 86 17.80 20.29 -3.65
C GLU A 86 18.33 18.99 -3.03
N THR A 87 18.86 19.07 -1.81
CA THR A 87 19.34 17.89 -1.08
C THR A 87 18.20 16.90 -0.78
N ALA A 88 17.03 17.41 -0.39
CA ALA A 88 15.86 16.58 -0.13
C ALA A 88 15.32 15.92 -1.40
N ALA A 89 15.28 16.65 -2.52
CA ALA A 89 14.89 16.11 -3.82
C ALA A 89 15.84 14.99 -4.26
N LYS A 90 17.15 15.21 -4.15
CA LYS A 90 18.15 14.19 -4.49
C LYS A 90 18.05 12.94 -3.61
N ARG A 91 17.84 13.12 -2.30
CA ARG A 91 17.57 11.99 -1.39
C ARG A 91 16.31 11.21 -1.78
N ALA A 92 15.26 11.90 -2.22
CA ALA A 92 14.04 11.24 -2.67
C ALA A 92 14.28 10.42 -3.95
N GLU A 93 15.04 10.95 -4.90
CA GLU A 93 15.46 10.24 -6.12
C GLU A 93 16.33 9.01 -5.80
N ASP A 94 17.28 9.15 -4.87
CA ASP A 94 18.15 8.07 -4.43
C ASP A 94 17.34 6.95 -3.74
N ILE A 95 16.38 7.31 -2.87
CA ILE A 95 15.48 6.35 -2.23
C ILE A 95 14.60 5.66 -3.28
N ALA A 96 13.99 6.40 -4.19
CA ALA A 96 13.15 5.82 -5.23
C ALA A 96 13.93 4.81 -6.10
N SER A 97 15.19 5.13 -6.42
CA SER A 97 16.08 4.26 -7.17
C SER A 97 16.50 3.03 -6.36
N ALA A 98 16.82 3.19 -5.07
CA ALA A 98 17.21 2.11 -4.18
C ALA A 98 16.05 1.16 -3.83
N VAL A 99 14.82 1.66 -3.81
CA VAL A 99 13.60 0.88 -3.56
C VAL A 99 13.16 0.08 -4.78
N GLY A 100 13.78 0.27 -5.95
CA GLY A 100 13.67 -0.52 -7.18
C GLY A 100 12.52 -1.53 -7.16
N LEU A 101 11.33 -1.08 -7.59
CA LEU A 101 10.09 -1.88 -7.60
C LEU A 101 10.14 -2.94 -8.71
N GLU A 102 11.10 -3.85 -8.62
CA GLU A 102 11.22 -5.00 -9.49
C GLU A 102 10.40 -6.17 -8.92
N ASP A 103 9.86 -6.99 -9.81
CA ASP A 103 9.20 -8.22 -9.41
C ASP A 103 10.19 -9.15 -8.70
N ALA A 104 9.75 -9.77 -7.60
CA ALA A 104 10.57 -10.76 -6.93
C ALA A 104 10.73 -12.02 -7.79
N SER A 105 11.83 -12.72 -7.58
CA SER A 105 12.03 -14.08 -8.07
C SER A 105 12.48 -14.99 -6.93
N THR A 106 12.67 -16.27 -7.21
CA THR A 106 13.20 -17.23 -6.23
C THR A 106 14.65 -16.96 -5.84
N THR A 107 15.38 -16.13 -6.59
CA THR A 107 16.80 -15.80 -6.34
C THR A 107 17.06 -14.31 -6.09
N LYS A 108 16.07 -13.44 -6.35
CA LYS A 108 16.16 -11.99 -6.17
C LYS A 108 14.95 -11.46 -5.40
N LYS A 109 15.20 -10.66 -4.37
CA LYS A 109 14.12 -9.98 -3.62
C LYS A 109 13.44 -8.94 -4.50
N GLY A 110 12.14 -8.73 -4.30
CA GLY A 110 11.32 -7.75 -5.02
C GLY A 110 9.90 -7.70 -4.47
N ILE A 111 8.97 -7.10 -5.22
CA ILE A 111 7.53 -7.10 -4.90
C ILE A 111 6.80 -8.28 -5.56
N VAL A 112 5.76 -8.80 -4.93
CA VAL A 112 4.94 -9.92 -5.47
C VAL A 112 3.46 -9.63 -5.26
N GLN A 113 2.64 -9.84 -6.28
CA GLN A 113 1.19 -9.79 -6.14
C GLN A 113 0.66 -11.11 -5.54
N LEU A 114 -0.24 -11.00 -4.57
CA LEU A 114 -0.84 -12.16 -3.91
C LEU A 114 -2.10 -12.64 -4.65
N SER A 115 -2.25 -13.96 -4.78
CA SER A 115 -3.46 -14.59 -5.31
C SER A 115 -4.09 -15.55 -4.30
N SER A 116 -5.42 -15.51 -4.20
CA SER A 116 -6.23 -16.45 -3.41
C SER A 116 -6.95 -17.49 -4.27
N ALA A 117 -6.71 -17.51 -5.59
CA ALA A 117 -7.27 -18.53 -6.47
C ALA A 117 -6.60 -19.88 -6.21
N ALA A 118 -7.39 -20.93 -6.01
CA ALA A 118 -6.89 -22.29 -5.79
C ALA A 118 -6.43 -22.99 -7.09
N ASN A 119 -6.73 -22.39 -8.24
CA ASN A 119 -6.45 -22.91 -9.58
C ASN A 119 -5.70 -21.90 -10.47
N SER A 120 -4.95 -20.96 -9.86
CA SER A 120 -4.14 -19.99 -10.61
C SER A 120 -3.06 -20.70 -11.42
N THR A 121 -2.96 -20.40 -12.72
CA THR A 121 -1.86 -20.85 -13.59
C THR A 121 -0.72 -19.82 -13.68
N SER A 122 -0.83 -18.68 -12.98
CA SER A 122 0.21 -17.64 -12.97
C SER A 122 1.39 -18.07 -12.10
N GLU A 123 2.60 -17.99 -12.65
CA GLU A 123 3.87 -18.19 -11.93
C GLU A 123 4.41 -16.90 -11.31
N ALA A 124 3.81 -15.74 -11.66
CA ALA A 124 4.24 -14.42 -11.16
C ALA A 124 3.60 -14.05 -9.81
N PHE A 125 2.57 -14.78 -9.36
CA PHE A 125 1.82 -14.46 -8.15
C PHE A 125 2.15 -15.43 -7.02
N ALA A 126 2.30 -14.92 -5.80
CA ALA A 126 2.44 -15.76 -4.63
C ALA A 126 1.06 -16.22 -4.12
N ALA A 127 0.96 -17.51 -3.80
CA ALA A 127 -0.24 -18.07 -3.20
C ALA A 127 -0.42 -17.57 -1.77
N THR A 128 -1.64 -17.19 -1.42
CA THR A 128 -2.01 -16.85 -0.03
C THR A 128 -2.25 -18.13 0.80
N PRO A 129 -2.17 -18.06 2.14
CA PRO A 129 -2.57 -19.17 3.02
C PRO A 129 -3.99 -19.68 2.77
N LYS A 130 -4.90 -18.82 2.29
CA LYS A 130 -6.27 -19.20 1.90
C LYS A 130 -6.27 -20.17 0.71
N ALA A 131 -5.51 -19.88 -0.34
CA ALA A 131 -5.39 -20.75 -1.50
C ALA A 131 -4.78 -22.11 -1.10
N VAL A 132 -3.70 -22.08 -0.31
CA VAL A 132 -3.03 -23.31 0.18
C VAL A 132 -3.99 -24.15 1.04
N LYS A 133 -4.79 -23.53 1.92
CA LYS A 133 -5.79 -24.24 2.72
C LYS A 133 -6.82 -24.94 1.84
N ILE A 134 -7.34 -24.27 0.81
CA ILE A 134 -8.32 -24.86 -0.12
C ILE A 134 -7.73 -26.11 -0.80
N VAL A 135 -6.51 -26.00 -1.34
CA VAL A 135 -5.83 -27.12 -1.99
C VAL A 135 -5.56 -28.26 -1.00
N MET A 136 -5.11 -27.95 0.22
CA MET A 136 -4.84 -28.95 1.24
C MET A 136 -6.10 -29.67 1.71
N ASP A 137 -7.20 -28.94 1.89
CA ASP A 137 -8.49 -29.53 2.25
C ASP A 137 -9.01 -30.45 1.14
N GLU A 138 -8.89 -30.04 -0.13
CA GLU A 138 -9.25 -30.92 -1.25
C GLU A 138 -8.34 -32.16 -1.31
N THR A 139 -7.03 -32.00 -1.12
CA THR A 139 -6.06 -33.10 -1.18
C THR A 139 -6.34 -34.17 -0.12
N LYS A 140 -6.78 -33.75 1.08
CA LYS A 140 -7.20 -34.67 2.16
C LYS A 140 -8.42 -35.52 1.81
N THR A 141 -9.19 -35.16 0.78
CA THR A 141 -10.35 -35.95 0.31
C THR A 141 -9.98 -36.99 -0.75
N LYS A 142 -8.78 -36.93 -1.32
CA LYS A 142 -8.33 -37.86 -2.36
C LYS A 142 -7.69 -39.10 -1.73
N ALA A 143 -7.88 -40.26 -2.36
CA ALA A 143 -7.18 -41.48 -1.97
C ALA A 143 -5.68 -41.41 -2.38
N PRO A 144 -4.77 -42.09 -1.66
CA PRO A 144 -3.38 -42.23 -2.09
C PRO A 144 -3.27 -42.83 -3.49
N LEU A 145 -2.25 -42.41 -4.26
CA LEU A 145 -2.02 -42.95 -5.60
C LEU A 145 -1.48 -44.39 -5.54
N ASP A 146 -0.58 -44.66 -4.61
CA ASP A 146 -0.02 -45.98 -4.41
C ASP A 146 -0.88 -46.77 -3.41
N SER A 147 -1.40 -47.91 -3.89
CA SER A 147 -2.09 -48.91 -3.08
C SER A 147 -3.14 -48.35 -2.10
N PRO A 148 -4.14 -47.57 -2.58
CA PRO A 148 -5.14 -46.99 -1.70
C PRO A 148 -5.97 -48.07 -1.00
N ALA A 149 -6.17 -47.91 0.30
CA ALA A 149 -7.19 -48.66 1.03
C ALA A 149 -8.55 -47.95 0.88
N PHE A 150 -9.48 -48.56 0.15
CA PHE A 150 -10.84 -48.07 0.05
C PHE A 150 -11.65 -48.48 1.28
N THR A 151 -12.38 -47.54 1.88
CA THR A 151 -13.31 -47.81 2.99
C THR A 151 -14.76 -47.48 2.58
N GLY A 152 -15.75 -47.98 3.31
CA GLY A 152 -17.16 -47.81 2.97
C GLY A 152 -17.59 -48.66 1.77
N THR A 153 -18.40 -48.09 0.87
CA THR A 153 -18.91 -48.78 -0.33
C THR A 153 -18.44 -48.04 -1.59
N PRO A 154 -17.18 -48.24 -2.03
CA PRO A 154 -16.66 -47.58 -3.23
C PRO A 154 -17.49 -47.96 -4.46
N THR A 155 -17.86 -46.97 -5.26
CA THR A 155 -18.56 -47.18 -6.52
C THR A 155 -17.58 -47.02 -7.68
N THR A 156 -17.57 -47.98 -8.59
CA THR A 156 -16.87 -47.87 -9.88
C THR A 156 -17.89 -48.07 -11.00
N PRO A 157 -17.68 -47.46 -12.19
CA PRO A 157 -18.43 -47.82 -13.38
C PRO A 157 -18.37 -49.34 -13.63
N THR A 158 -19.47 -49.96 -14.01
CA THR A 158 -19.50 -51.37 -14.38
C THR A 158 -18.78 -51.57 -15.71
N PRO A 159 -17.72 -52.40 -15.76
CA PRO A 159 -17.05 -52.73 -17.01
C PRO A 159 -18.02 -53.33 -18.04
N PRO A 160 -17.78 -53.13 -19.35
CA PRO A 160 -18.52 -53.83 -20.40
C PRO A 160 -18.23 -55.34 -20.36
N ASP A 161 -19.10 -56.14 -20.98
CA ASP A 161 -19.06 -57.61 -20.88
C ASP A 161 -17.80 -58.25 -21.51
N ASP A 162 -17.19 -57.54 -22.46
CA ASP A 162 -15.98 -57.93 -23.18
C ASP A 162 -14.70 -57.31 -22.61
N ALA A 163 -14.75 -56.77 -21.38
CA ALA A 163 -13.60 -56.18 -20.72
C ALA A 163 -12.46 -57.20 -20.54
N VAL A 164 -11.26 -56.84 -21.00
CA VAL A 164 -10.03 -57.65 -20.94
C VAL A 164 -8.84 -56.87 -20.36
N GLY A 165 -9.05 -55.64 -19.90
CA GLY A 165 -8.02 -54.73 -19.46
C GLY A 165 -7.78 -54.76 -17.95
N LEU A 166 -7.34 -53.61 -17.43
CA LEU A 166 -7.08 -53.36 -16.01
C LEU A 166 -8.27 -52.68 -15.32
N GLU A 167 -9.49 -52.89 -15.81
CA GLU A 167 -10.69 -52.33 -15.20
C GLU A 167 -10.89 -52.87 -13.77
N MET A 168 -11.38 -52.02 -12.88
CA MET A 168 -11.75 -52.45 -11.55
C MET A 168 -13.04 -53.29 -11.60
N ALA A 169 -12.93 -54.60 -11.39
CA ALA A 169 -14.08 -55.48 -11.29
C ALA A 169 -14.97 -55.06 -10.12
N ASN A 170 -16.27 -54.89 -10.38
CA ASN A 170 -17.25 -54.59 -9.34
C ASN A 170 -18.28 -55.71 -9.18
N ALA A 171 -19.05 -55.65 -8.10
CA ALA A 171 -19.99 -56.71 -7.77
C ALA A 171 -21.05 -56.95 -8.86
N ALA A 172 -21.43 -55.93 -9.64
CA ALA A 172 -22.38 -56.10 -10.74
C ALA A 172 -21.76 -56.88 -11.90
N PHE A 173 -20.53 -56.56 -12.28
CA PHE A 173 -19.78 -57.26 -13.32
C PHE A 173 -19.55 -58.73 -12.97
N VAL A 174 -19.06 -59.00 -11.75
CA VAL A 174 -18.82 -60.37 -11.27
C VAL A 174 -20.13 -61.19 -11.26
N ARG A 175 -21.21 -60.64 -10.69
CA ARG A 175 -22.52 -61.35 -10.69
C ARG A 175 -23.01 -61.69 -12.09
N LYS A 176 -22.80 -60.79 -13.06
CA LYS A 176 -23.22 -61.01 -14.45
C LYS A 176 -22.42 -62.13 -15.12
N LEU A 177 -21.10 -62.12 -14.97
CA LEU A 177 -20.24 -63.18 -15.53
C LEU A 177 -20.51 -64.54 -14.88
N LEU A 178 -20.77 -64.56 -13.57
CA LEU A 178 -21.17 -65.79 -12.87
C LEU A 178 -22.51 -66.32 -13.39
N ALA A 179 -23.50 -65.45 -13.59
CA ALA A 179 -24.78 -65.85 -14.19
C ALA A 179 -24.56 -66.43 -15.60
N ALA A 180 -23.79 -65.75 -16.46
CA ALA A 180 -23.48 -66.24 -17.80
C ALA A 180 -22.75 -67.59 -17.80
N LEU A 181 -21.86 -67.83 -16.83
CA LEU A 181 -21.16 -69.12 -16.67
C LEU A 181 -22.10 -70.23 -16.19
N VAL A 182 -23.03 -69.94 -15.30
CA VAL A 182 -24.04 -70.91 -14.84
C VAL A 182 -25.01 -71.25 -15.98
N ASP A 183 -25.42 -70.23 -16.74
CA ASP A 183 -26.36 -70.37 -17.85
C ASP A 183 -25.75 -71.11 -19.05
N SER A 184 -24.43 -71.20 -19.17
CA SER A 184 -23.79 -71.92 -20.29
C SER A 184 -23.87 -73.45 -20.16
N SER A 185 -24.23 -73.97 -18.99
CA SER A 185 -24.11 -75.42 -18.70
C SER A 185 -25.28 -76.02 -17.89
N PRO A 186 -26.56 -75.77 -18.23
CA PRO A 186 -27.71 -76.28 -17.48
C PRO A 186 -27.78 -77.82 -17.47
N GLU A 187 -27.49 -78.49 -18.60
CA GLU A 187 -27.49 -79.96 -18.68
C GLU A 187 -26.41 -80.59 -17.80
N ALA A 188 -25.22 -79.96 -17.71
CA ALA A 188 -24.17 -80.46 -16.84
C ALA A 188 -24.54 -80.33 -15.36
N LEU A 189 -25.19 -79.23 -14.96
CA LEU A 189 -25.69 -79.08 -13.59
C LEU A 189 -26.82 -80.07 -13.28
N ASP A 190 -27.68 -80.35 -14.25
CA ASP A 190 -28.76 -81.33 -14.13
C ASP A 190 -28.19 -82.75 -13.95
N THR A 191 -27.26 -83.17 -14.81
CA THR A 191 -26.59 -84.49 -14.69
C THR A 191 -25.86 -84.67 -13.35
N LEU A 192 -25.21 -83.63 -12.82
CA LEU A 192 -24.59 -83.70 -11.49
C LEU A 192 -25.63 -83.83 -10.37
N ASN A 193 -26.77 -83.16 -10.50
CA ASN A 193 -27.88 -83.27 -9.55
C ASN A 193 -28.54 -84.67 -9.61
N GLU A 194 -28.75 -85.21 -10.81
CA GLU A 194 -29.24 -86.58 -11.02
C GLU A 194 -28.28 -87.61 -10.45
N LEU A 195 -26.96 -87.44 -10.65
CA LEU A 195 -25.95 -88.34 -10.09
C LEU A 195 -25.91 -88.26 -8.55
N ALA A 196 -25.98 -87.06 -7.97
CA ALA A 196 -26.07 -86.89 -6.53
C ALA A 196 -27.30 -87.60 -5.96
N ALA A 197 -28.45 -87.48 -6.62
CA ALA A 197 -29.67 -88.19 -6.25
C ALA A 197 -29.54 -89.72 -6.41
N ALA A 198 -28.93 -90.20 -7.50
CA ALA A 198 -28.69 -91.63 -7.75
C ALA A 198 -27.76 -92.28 -6.72
N LEU A 199 -26.82 -91.51 -6.17
CA LEU A 199 -25.94 -91.91 -5.07
C LEU A 199 -26.58 -91.69 -3.67
N GLY A 200 -27.85 -91.30 -3.62
CA GLY A 200 -28.60 -91.14 -2.38
C GLY A 200 -28.28 -89.86 -1.59
N ASN A 201 -27.69 -88.85 -2.22
CA ASN A 201 -27.20 -87.63 -1.57
C ASN A 201 -26.25 -87.93 -0.39
N ASP A 202 -25.47 -89.01 -0.47
CA ASP A 202 -24.59 -89.46 0.60
C ASP A 202 -23.15 -88.95 0.39
N PRO A 203 -22.66 -87.98 1.19
CA PRO A 203 -21.28 -87.51 1.09
C PRO A 203 -20.24 -88.60 1.37
N GLU A 204 -20.62 -89.62 2.14
CA GLU A 204 -19.81 -90.76 2.54
C GLU A 204 -20.17 -92.02 1.75
N PHE A 205 -20.72 -91.87 0.54
CA PHE A 205 -21.21 -92.98 -0.29
C PHE A 205 -20.23 -94.16 -0.35
N SER A 206 -18.94 -93.89 -0.55
CA SER A 206 -17.89 -94.92 -0.57
C SER A 206 -17.82 -95.70 0.75
N THR A 207 -17.79 -95.00 1.90
CA THR A 207 -17.79 -95.58 3.24
C THR A 207 -19.06 -96.38 3.50
N THR A 208 -20.22 -95.85 3.11
CA THR A 208 -21.52 -96.52 3.23
C THR A 208 -21.56 -97.81 2.44
N VAL A 209 -21.12 -97.80 1.17
CA VAL A 209 -21.05 -99.01 0.34
C VAL A 209 -20.06 -100.02 0.90
N ILE A 210 -18.88 -99.59 1.37
CA ILE A 210 -17.88 -100.46 2.00
C ILE A 210 -18.45 -101.14 3.24
N ASN A 211 -19.09 -100.38 4.14
CA ASN A 211 -19.71 -100.94 5.35
C ASN A 211 -20.85 -101.91 5.00
N ALA A 212 -21.67 -101.57 4.01
CA ALA A 212 -22.73 -102.45 3.52
C ALA A 212 -22.16 -103.75 2.93
N LEU A 213 -21.04 -103.71 2.21
CA LEU A 213 -20.36 -104.89 1.66
C LEU A 213 -19.69 -105.74 2.75
N ALA A 214 -19.00 -105.11 3.69
CA ALA A 214 -18.33 -105.79 4.81
C ALA A 214 -19.33 -106.62 5.65
N GLY A 215 -20.57 -106.14 5.79
CA GLY A 215 -21.64 -106.89 6.47
C GLY A 215 -22.29 -108.02 5.65
N LYS A 216 -21.92 -108.21 4.37
CA LYS A 216 -22.52 -109.24 3.48
C LYS A 216 -21.66 -110.49 3.32
N GLN A 217 -20.40 -110.47 3.74
CA GLN A 217 -19.60 -111.69 3.80
C GLN A 217 -20.09 -112.53 4.99
N PRO A 218 -20.57 -113.78 4.80
CA PRO A 218 -20.83 -114.67 5.93
C PRO A 218 -19.50 -114.95 6.62
N LEU A 219 -19.38 -114.63 7.91
CA LEU A 219 -18.35 -115.21 8.76
C LEU A 219 -18.69 -116.68 8.94
N ASN A 220 -18.35 -117.50 7.96
CA ASN A 220 -18.40 -118.95 8.10
C ASN A 220 -17.00 -119.43 8.50
N ASP A 221 -16.90 -119.98 9.71
CA ASP A 221 -15.64 -120.44 10.29
C ASP A 221 -14.90 -121.48 9.44
N LEU A 222 -15.56 -122.19 8.51
CA LEU A 222 -14.93 -123.13 7.57
C LEU A 222 -14.19 -122.45 6.40
N LEU A 223 -14.47 -121.18 6.08
CA LEU A 223 -13.85 -120.42 4.98
C LEU A 223 -12.74 -119.48 5.46
N THR A 224 -12.52 -119.36 6.77
CA THR A 224 -11.49 -118.49 7.38
C THR A 224 -10.25 -119.27 7.83
N ALA A 225 -10.25 -120.60 7.74
CA ALA A 225 -9.24 -121.48 8.34
C ALA A 225 -8.32 -122.26 7.35
N ILE A 226 -8.21 -121.82 6.10
CA ILE A 226 -7.14 -122.25 5.17
C ILE A 226 -6.31 -121.01 4.81
#